data_AF-A0A842UVM8-F1
#
_entry.id   AF-A0A842UVM8-F1
#
_cell.length_a   1.000
_cell.length_b   1.000
_cell.length_c   1.000
_cell.angle_alpha   90.00
_cell.angle_beta   90.00
_cell.angle_gamma   90.00
#
_symmetry.space_group_name_H-M   'P 1'
#
loop_
_entity.id
_entity.type
_entity.pdbx_description
1 polymer ?
#
loop_
_entity_poly.entity_id
_entity_poly.type
_entity_poly.pdbx_seq_one_letter_code
_entity_poly.pdbx_strand_id
1 'polypeptide(L)'
;MVKQSLTEYINKLLKAGYTPGAIRTTLINSGYAPAEINQALKYAKTPKKKISLTLKVLIIGAISLVLLVLIILGAVWLLTPEPKEISMTAAPLKTEAYPGDTIPFLVELTSNVERIEQVLLSHELIDIQEEQIISTKQDRPEIGRKRSLTIQISLPADLKPGTYEIKTVMSHKLGTKQRKFTFAVLKAPEDAVLPEEEYAEEFIEEEILEEVVCPESCDDFNPCTADSCEKGLCVHKPIIPCCGNGICEEGESALNCAEDCSKSTKTPQELIQQANTVAKTEPEAAAMLCNKLIRQNDIDLCFSEVAKTSGKSIICENIQTQDSKDSCYMEFAIDGDYAVCSKILNNYLSKSCNSLKRSSAMLAQAKGLAEEFKQQPE
;
A
#
# COMPACT_ATOMS: atom_id res chain seq x y z
N MET A 1 46.57 -57.95 -18.64
CA MET A 1 46.85 -56.82 -19.56
C MET A 1 47.78 -57.33 -20.64
N VAL A 2 47.42 -57.24 -21.93
CA VAL A 2 48.37 -57.57 -23.01
C VAL A 2 49.58 -56.66 -22.86
N LYS A 3 50.79 -57.21 -22.81
CA LYS A 3 52.01 -56.40 -22.77
C LYS A 3 52.03 -55.52 -24.03
N GLN A 4 52.04 -54.20 -23.82
CA GLN A 4 52.02 -53.22 -24.92
C GLN A 4 53.14 -53.49 -25.94
N SER A 5 54.29 -53.99 -25.46
CA SER A 5 55.43 -54.42 -26.28
C SER A 5 55.11 -55.55 -27.27
N LEU A 6 54.26 -56.52 -26.90
CA LEU A 6 53.87 -57.62 -27.81
C LEU A 6 52.99 -57.09 -28.95
N THR A 7 52.08 -56.16 -28.64
CA THR A 7 51.20 -55.54 -29.64
C THR A 7 52.00 -54.67 -30.62
N GLU A 8 53.00 -53.93 -30.13
CA GLU A 8 53.90 -53.14 -30.97
C GLU A 8 54.78 -54.02 -31.86
N TYR A 9 55.30 -55.12 -31.32
CA TYR A 9 56.08 -56.09 -32.09
C TYR A 9 55.25 -56.76 -33.20
N ILE A 10 54.04 -57.23 -32.88
CA ILE A 10 53.11 -57.79 -33.87
C ILE A 10 52.77 -56.76 -34.95
N ASN A 11 52.52 -55.49 -34.57
CA ASN A 11 52.28 -54.42 -35.53
C ASN A 11 53.47 -54.20 -36.48
N LYS A 12 54.71 -54.29 -35.98
CA LYS A 12 55.92 -54.17 -36.81
C LYS A 12 56.00 -55.31 -37.83
N LEU A 13 55.71 -56.54 -37.42
CA LEU A 13 55.70 -57.70 -38.31
C LEU A 13 54.59 -57.61 -39.36
N LEU A 14 53.38 -57.18 -38.98
CA LEU A 14 52.30 -56.96 -39.94
C LEU A 14 52.66 -55.89 -40.99
N LYS A 15 53.32 -54.80 -40.57
CA LYS A 15 53.83 -53.76 -41.50
C LYS A 15 54.93 -54.25 -42.44
N ALA A 16 55.72 -55.23 -42.00
CA ALA A 16 56.73 -55.89 -42.81
C ALA A 16 56.16 -56.97 -43.76
N GLY A 17 54.84 -57.17 -43.79
CA GLY A 17 54.16 -58.06 -44.73
C GLY A 17 53.94 -59.49 -44.25
N TYR A 18 54.27 -59.81 -42.99
CA TYR A 18 54.03 -61.16 -42.45
C TYR A 18 52.53 -61.42 -42.25
N THR A 19 52.06 -62.62 -42.61
CA THR A 19 50.67 -63.00 -42.39
C THR A 19 50.40 -63.25 -40.90
N PRO A 20 49.18 -63.00 -40.40
CA PRO A 20 48.82 -63.28 -39.00
C PRO A 20 49.09 -64.72 -38.57
N GLY A 21 48.92 -65.68 -39.50
CA GLY A 21 49.23 -67.09 -39.26
C GLY A 21 50.72 -67.33 -39.02
N ALA A 22 51.58 -66.77 -39.87
CA ALA A 22 53.03 -66.87 -39.72
C ALA A 22 53.51 -66.24 -38.40
N ILE A 23 52.99 -65.05 -38.06
CA ILE A 23 53.31 -64.37 -36.79
C ILE A 23 52.89 -65.22 -35.59
N ARG A 24 51.69 -65.82 -35.63
CA ARG A 24 51.19 -66.67 -34.55
C ARG A 24 52.09 -67.89 -34.36
N THR A 25 52.46 -68.59 -35.43
CA THR A 25 53.33 -69.77 -35.36
C THR A 25 54.70 -69.41 -34.78
N THR A 26 55.32 -68.33 -35.24
CA THR A 26 56.63 -67.88 -34.74
C THR A 26 56.59 -67.52 -33.25
N LEU A 27 55.55 -66.83 -32.79
CA LEU A 27 55.41 -66.45 -31.38
C LEU A 27 55.09 -67.64 -30.48
N ILE A 28 54.29 -68.60 -30.94
CA ILE A 28 54.06 -69.86 -30.19
C ILE A 28 55.38 -70.61 -30.02
N ASN A 29 56.17 -70.73 -31.08
CA ASN A 29 57.49 -71.39 -31.02
C ASN A 29 58.49 -70.65 -30.12
N SER A 30 58.27 -69.36 -29.89
CA SER A 30 59.06 -68.52 -28.97
C SER A 30 58.51 -68.52 -27.53
N GLY A 31 57.54 -69.39 -27.22
CA GLY A 31 57.02 -69.61 -25.87
C GLY A 31 55.86 -68.70 -25.44
N TYR A 32 55.27 -67.92 -26.35
CA TYR A 32 54.11 -67.08 -26.02
C TYR A 32 52.80 -67.88 -25.97
N ALA A 33 51.95 -67.57 -24.99
CA ALA A 33 50.65 -68.23 -24.86
C ALA A 33 49.70 -67.86 -26.01
N PRO A 34 48.98 -68.81 -26.64
CA PRO A 34 48.08 -68.53 -27.76
C PRO A 34 47.01 -67.46 -27.47
N ALA A 35 46.51 -67.40 -26.24
CA ALA A 35 45.53 -66.40 -25.83
C ALA A 35 46.09 -64.96 -25.90
N GLU A 36 47.33 -64.75 -25.47
CA GLU A 36 47.98 -63.44 -25.50
C GLU A 36 48.26 -62.98 -26.94
N ILE A 37 48.69 -63.90 -27.80
CA ILE A 37 48.94 -63.63 -29.22
C ILE A 37 47.63 -63.21 -29.92
N ASN A 38 46.53 -63.90 -29.64
CA ASN A 38 45.23 -63.61 -30.25
C ASN A 38 44.69 -62.26 -29.82
N GLN A 39 44.84 -61.94 -28.54
CA GLN A 39 44.45 -60.66 -28.00
C GLN A 39 45.28 -59.53 -28.62
N ALA A 40 46.61 -59.71 -28.71
CA ALA A 40 47.51 -58.73 -29.31
C ALA A 40 47.27 -58.54 -30.82
N LEU A 41 47.00 -59.62 -31.59
CA LEU A 41 46.62 -59.56 -33.00
C LEU A 41 45.32 -58.79 -33.22
N LYS A 42 44.34 -58.93 -32.31
CA LYS A 42 43.07 -58.18 -32.37
C LYS A 42 43.30 -56.68 -32.21
N TYR A 43 44.14 -56.29 -31.24
CA TYR A 43 44.51 -54.87 -31.03
C TYR A 43 45.40 -54.30 -32.14
N ALA A 44 46.25 -55.12 -32.76
CA ALA A 44 47.09 -54.69 -33.88
C ALA A 44 46.29 -54.43 -35.16
N LYS A 45 45.18 -55.16 -35.38
CA LYS A 45 44.34 -55.03 -36.58
C LYS A 45 43.36 -53.86 -36.56
N THR A 46 43.03 -53.28 -35.40
CA THR A 46 42.17 -52.10 -35.37
C THR A 46 42.98 -50.91 -35.87
N PRO A 47 42.73 -50.36 -37.08
CA PRO A 47 43.39 -49.14 -37.48
C PRO A 47 43.05 -48.09 -36.44
N LYS A 48 44.06 -47.53 -35.76
CA LYS A 48 43.86 -46.30 -34.99
C LYS A 48 43.38 -45.28 -36.02
N LYS A 49 42.05 -45.08 -36.10
CA LYS A 49 41.44 -44.06 -36.92
C LYS A 49 42.01 -42.77 -36.38
N LYS A 50 43.10 -42.28 -36.98
CA LYS A 50 43.63 -40.95 -36.71
C LYS A 50 42.47 -40.05 -37.09
N ILE A 51 41.74 -39.57 -36.09
CA ILE A 51 40.80 -38.48 -36.27
C ILE A 51 41.72 -37.31 -36.62
N SER A 52 42.01 -37.12 -37.91
CA SER A 52 42.55 -35.85 -38.36
C SER A 52 41.41 -34.87 -38.18
N LEU A 53 41.34 -34.28 -36.97
CA LEU A 53 40.60 -33.05 -36.76
C LEU A 53 41.26 -32.03 -37.69
N THR A 54 40.72 -31.96 -38.90
CA THR A 54 41.10 -30.90 -39.83
C THR A 54 40.81 -29.59 -39.12
N LEU A 55 41.66 -28.59 -39.33
CA LEU A 55 41.56 -27.29 -38.68
C LEU A 55 40.14 -26.69 -38.76
N LYS A 56 39.40 -27.01 -39.83
CA LYS A 56 37.99 -26.62 -40.03
C LYS A 56 37.04 -27.19 -38.95
N VAL A 57 37.22 -28.42 -38.51
CA VAL A 57 36.39 -29.04 -37.45
C VAL A 57 36.67 -28.41 -36.09
N LEU A 58 37.94 -28.06 -35.81
CA LEU A 58 38.29 -27.31 -34.60
C LEU A 58 37.69 -25.90 -34.61
N ILE A 59 37.72 -25.22 -35.76
CA ILE A 59 37.12 -23.88 -35.93
C ILE A 59 35.60 -23.96 -35.72
N ILE A 60 34.91 -24.91 -36.34
CA ILE A 60 33.46 -25.08 -36.17
C ILE A 60 33.11 -25.39 -34.70
N GLY A 61 33.88 -26.26 -34.05
CA GLY A 61 33.71 -26.56 -32.62
C GLY A 61 33.87 -25.32 -31.74
N ALA A 62 34.91 -24.52 -31.98
CA ALA A 62 35.15 -23.28 -31.24
C ALA A 62 34.03 -22.24 -31.45
N ILE A 63 33.56 -22.05 -32.69
CA ILE A 63 32.45 -21.14 -32.99
C ILE A 63 31.16 -21.60 -32.28
N SER A 64 30.86 -22.91 -32.30
CA SER A 64 29.68 -23.44 -31.61
C SER A 64 29.72 -23.24 -30.10
N LEU A 65 30.91 -23.36 -29.49
CA LEU A 65 31.11 -23.13 -28.06
C LEU A 65 30.90 -21.65 -27.70
N VAL A 66 31.45 -20.74 -28.50
CA VAL A 66 31.26 -19.28 -28.29
C VAL A 66 29.79 -18.90 -28.43
N LEU A 67 29.09 -19.43 -29.44
CA LEU A 67 27.66 -19.18 -29.62
C LEU A 67 26.84 -19.68 -28.42
N LEU A 68 27.16 -20.87 -27.90
CA LEU A 68 26.51 -21.42 -26.71
C LEU A 68 26.73 -20.52 -25.48
N VAL A 69 27.96 -20.04 -25.27
CA VAL A 69 28.28 -19.12 -24.16
C VAL A 69 27.50 -17.81 -24.31
N LEU A 70 27.40 -17.24 -25.51
CA LEU A 70 26.61 -16.03 -25.76
C LEU A 70 25.11 -16.25 -25.51
N ILE A 71 24.56 -17.40 -25.90
CA ILE A 71 23.17 -17.76 -25.61
C ILE A 71 22.95 -17.89 -24.10
N ILE A 72 23.87 -18.51 -23.38
CA ILE A 72 23.79 -18.64 -21.91
C ILE A 72 23.88 -17.26 -21.25
N LEU A 73 24.82 -16.40 -21.68
CA LEU A 73 24.93 -15.04 -21.15
C LEU A 73 23.70 -14.20 -21.45
N GLY A 74 23.14 -14.31 -22.66
CA GLY A 74 21.90 -13.65 -23.04
C GLY A 74 20.70 -14.16 -22.24
N ALA A 75 20.61 -15.47 -22.00
CA ALA A 75 19.57 -16.07 -21.17
C ALA A 75 19.71 -15.67 -19.70
N VAL A 76 20.92 -15.62 -19.15
CA VAL A 76 21.17 -15.12 -17.79
C VAL A 76 20.75 -13.66 -17.69
N TRP A 77 21.15 -12.82 -18.65
CA TRP A 77 20.76 -11.41 -18.68
C TRP A 77 19.23 -11.22 -18.83
N LEU A 78 18.54 -12.11 -19.57
CA LEU A 78 17.09 -12.08 -19.72
C LEU A 78 16.34 -12.62 -18.47
N LEU A 79 16.97 -13.50 -17.69
CA LEU A 79 16.37 -14.16 -16.52
C LEU A 79 16.76 -13.52 -15.19
N THR A 80 17.68 -12.54 -15.16
CA THR A 80 17.93 -11.77 -13.94
C THR A 80 16.70 -10.91 -13.65
N PRO A 81 15.95 -11.17 -12.56
CA PRO A 81 14.81 -10.34 -12.21
C PRO A 81 15.28 -8.91 -12.00
N GLU A 82 14.50 -7.93 -12.46
CA GLU A 82 14.78 -6.53 -12.16
C GLU A 82 14.93 -6.38 -10.63
N PRO A 83 15.94 -5.62 -10.17
CA PRO A 83 16.11 -5.40 -8.74
C PRO A 83 14.80 -4.87 -8.18
N LYS A 84 14.35 -5.42 -7.05
CA LYS A 84 13.16 -4.93 -6.34
C LYS A 84 13.47 -3.53 -5.87
N GLU A 85 13.08 -2.53 -6.64
CA GLU A 85 13.27 -1.13 -6.31
C GLU A 85 11.97 -0.52 -5.80
N ILE A 86 12.09 0.16 -4.67
CA ILE A 86 11.08 1.08 -4.18
C ILE A 86 11.61 2.48 -4.48
N SER A 87 10.87 3.24 -5.28
CA SER A 87 11.17 4.63 -5.59
C SER A 87 10.33 5.55 -4.70
N MET A 88 10.94 6.69 -4.34
CA MET A 88 10.30 7.73 -3.55
C MET A 88 10.53 9.09 -4.20
N THR A 89 9.47 9.87 -4.31
CA THR A 89 9.51 11.31 -4.60
C THR A 89 8.92 12.07 -3.42
N ALA A 90 9.42 13.29 -3.17
CA ALA A 90 8.89 14.18 -2.15
C ALA A 90 8.92 15.60 -2.72
N ALA A 91 7.80 16.31 -2.67
CA ALA A 91 7.67 17.66 -3.23
C ALA A 91 6.80 18.55 -2.33
N PRO A 92 7.20 19.81 -2.09
CA PRO A 92 6.41 20.74 -1.30
C PRO A 92 5.12 21.12 -2.04
N LEU A 93 4.03 21.30 -1.29
CA LEU A 93 2.80 21.92 -1.82
C LEU A 93 2.79 23.44 -1.63
N LYS A 94 3.65 23.95 -0.74
CA LYS A 94 3.92 25.37 -0.52
C LYS A 94 5.42 25.61 -0.43
N THR A 95 5.92 26.66 -1.07
CA THR A 95 7.34 27.05 -1.06
C THR A 95 7.66 28.15 -0.05
N GLU A 96 6.64 28.69 0.63
CA GLU A 96 6.74 29.78 1.59
C GLU A 96 5.82 29.51 2.80
N ALA A 97 6.25 29.93 3.99
CA ALA A 97 5.45 29.89 5.22
C ALA A 97 5.95 30.89 6.28
N TYR A 98 5.19 31.04 7.35
CA TYR A 98 5.54 31.84 8.51
C TYR A 98 5.88 30.94 9.72
N PRO A 99 6.61 31.44 10.73
CA PRO A 99 6.78 30.73 12.00
C PRO A 99 5.42 30.34 12.61
N GLY A 100 5.30 29.11 13.12
CA GLY A 100 4.03 28.57 13.63
C GLY A 100 3.14 27.89 12.58
N ASP A 101 3.38 28.09 11.28
CA ASP A 101 2.60 27.43 10.22
C ASP A 101 2.84 25.92 10.15
N THR A 102 2.07 25.24 9.30
CA THR A 102 2.34 23.87 8.85
C THR A 102 2.75 23.87 7.38
N ILE A 103 3.80 23.12 7.03
CA ILE A 103 4.21 22.87 5.65
C ILE A 103 3.64 21.54 5.16
N PRO A 104 2.64 21.57 4.25
CA PRO A 104 2.18 20.36 3.58
C PRO A 104 3.10 20.00 2.41
N PHE A 105 3.40 18.72 2.25
CA PHE A 105 4.16 18.18 1.12
C PHE A 105 3.63 16.80 0.71
N LEU A 106 3.83 16.47 -0.57
CA LEU A 106 3.42 15.21 -1.17
C LEU A 106 4.59 14.23 -1.16
N VAL A 107 4.36 13.01 -0.71
CA VAL A 107 5.28 11.88 -0.85
C VAL A 107 4.63 10.83 -1.73
N GLU A 108 5.24 10.51 -2.88
CA GLU A 108 4.82 9.37 -3.69
C GLU A 108 5.80 8.22 -3.53
N LEU A 109 5.25 7.04 -3.28
CA LEU A 109 5.96 5.79 -3.12
C LEU A 109 5.54 4.85 -4.25
N THR A 110 6.50 4.29 -4.96
CA THR A 110 6.25 3.34 -6.06
C THR A 110 7.07 2.07 -5.80
N SER A 111 6.44 0.92 -5.93
CA SER A 111 7.06 -0.39 -5.74
C SER A 111 6.73 -1.29 -6.92
N ASN A 112 7.75 -1.99 -7.43
CA ASN A 112 7.57 -3.05 -8.42
C ASN A 112 7.08 -4.36 -7.79
N VAL A 113 6.87 -4.39 -6.46
CA VAL A 113 6.40 -5.55 -5.71
C VAL A 113 4.88 -5.44 -5.49
N GLU A 114 4.13 -6.50 -5.80
CA GLU A 114 2.67 -6.52 -5.58
C GLU A 114 2.27 -6.65 -4.11
N ARG A 115 3.17 -7.16 -3.26
CA ARG A 115 2.89 -7.35 -1.84
C ARG A 115 2.91 -6.02 -1.10
N ILE A 116 1.99 -5.89 -0.17
CA ILE A 116 1.94 -4.77 0.77
C ILE A 116 3.13 -4.89 1.73
N GLU A 117 3.96 -3.85 1.80
CA GLU A 117 5.12 -3.78 2.71
C GLU A 117 5.04 -2.52 3.59
N GLN A 118 5.44 -2.61 4.85
CA GLN A 118 5.56 -1.43 5.73
C GLN A 118 6.92 -0.75 5.50
N VAL A 119 6.91 0.56 5.29
CA VAL A 119 8.12 1.39 5.21
C VAL A 119 8.14 2.39 6.36
N LEU A 120 9.32 2.72 6.87
CA LEU A 120 9.50 3.80 7.83
C LEU A 120 9.90 5.06 7.09
N LEU A 121 9.07 6.09 7.19
CA LEU A 121 9.41 7.45 6.72
C LEU A 121 9.85 8.28 7.93
N SER A 122 10.96 9.00 7.78
CA SER A 122 11.44 9.99 8.73
C SER A 122 11.62 11.31 8.00
N HIS A 123 11.00 12.36 8.53
CA HIS A 123 11.04 13.70 7.97
C HIS A 123 11.76 14.62 8.94
N GLU A 124 12.90 15.16 8.51
CA GLU A 124 13.74 16.06 9.29
C GLU A 124 13.58 17.48 8.73
N LEU A 125 13.16 18.42 9.58
CA LEU A 125 13.21 19.85 9.28
C LEU A 125 14.59 20.38 9.68
N ILE A 126 15.31 20.96 8.73
CA ILE A 126 16.72 21.35 8.89
C ILE A 126 16.88 22.83 8.60
N ASP A 127 17.55 23.54 9.50
CA ASP A 127 18.07 24.88 9.23
C ASP A 127 19.33 24.74 8.37
N ILE A 128 19.30 25.27 7.15
CA ILE A 128 20.41 25.13 6.20
C ILE A 128 21.63 25.95 6.64
N GLN A 129 21.43 27.06 7.37
CA GLN A 129 22.53 27.93 7.78
C GLN A 129 23.29 27.34 8.96
N GLU A 130 22.56 26.79 9.93
CA GLU A 130 23.12 26.23 11.16
C GLU A 130 23.39 24.71 11.05
N GLU A 131 23.00 24.08 9.93
CA GLU A 131 23.00 22.63 9.72
C GLU A 131 22.32 21.83 10.85
N GLN A 132 21.35 22.45 11.54
CA GLN A 132 20.71 21.89 12.72
C GLN A 132 19.35 21.26 12.38
N ILE A 133 19.08 20.07 12.90
CA ILE A 133 17.75 19.47 12.87
C ILE A 133 16.87 20.16 13.91
N ILE A 134 15.81 20.80 13.45
CA ILE A 134 14.86 21.57 14.26
C ILE A 134 13.75 20.67 14.79
N SER A 135 13.20 19.82 13.92
CA SER A 135 12.14 18.89 14.28
C SER A 135 12.22 17.61 13.45
N THR A 136 11.63 16.54 13.97
CA THR A 136 11.55 15.24 13.28
C THR A 136 10.16 14.66 13.43
N LYS A 137 9.62 14.13 12.34
CA LYS A 137 8.34 13.40 12.30
C LYS A 137 8.54 12.04 11.65
N GLN A 138 7.88 11.00 12.17
CA GLN A 138 7.96 9.65 11.63
C GLN A 138 6.58 9.10 11.29
N ASP A 139 6.51 8.36 10.18
CA ASP A 139 5.31 7.72 9.68
C ASP A 139 5.63 6.27 9.24
N ARG A 140 4.65 5.36 9.35
CA ARG A 140 4.81 3.94 8.97
C ARG A 140 3.76 3.48 7.96
N PRO A 141 3.74 4.03 6.73
CA PRO A 141 2.73 3.65 5.75
C PRO A 141 2.98 2.24 5.18
N GLU A 142 1.88 1.61 4.79
CA GLU A 142 1.87 0.36 4.04
C GLU A 142 1.86 0.63 2.53
N ILE A 143 2.83 0.14 1.78
CA ILE A 143 2.95 0.39 0.34
C ILE A 143 2.59 -0.85 -0.48
N GLY A 144 1.66 -0.70 -1.43
CA GLY A 144 1.48 -1.63 -2.54
C GLY A 144 2.29 -1.17 -3.77
N ARG A 145 1.72 -1.26 -4.98
CA ARG A 145 2.37 -0.80 -6.22
C ARG A 145 2.65 0.71 -6.25
N LYS A 146 1.68 1.51 -5.84
CA LYS A 146 1.80 2.97 -5.73
C LYS A 146 1.01 3.45 -4.52
N ARG A 147 1.57 4.41 -3.78
CA ARG A 147 0.88 5.11 -2.68
C ARG A 147 1.27 6.58 -2.69
N SER A 148 0.29 7.45 -2.47
CA SER A 148 0.49 8.89 -2.36
C SER A 148 0.08 9.33 -0.96
N LEU A 149 0.92 10.13 -0.30
CA LEU A 149 0.73 10.59 1.07
C LEU A 149 0.88 12.11 1.11
N THR A 150 -0.06 12.80 1.76
CA THR A 150 0.09 14.22 2.08
C THR A 150 0.53 14.33 3.53
N ILE A 151 1.74 14.83 3.75
CA ILE A 151 2.36 14.93 5.07
C ILE A 151 2.44 16.40 5.44
N GLN A 152 2.23 16.71 6.72
CA GLN A 152 2.34 18.05 7.27
C GLN A 152 3.39 18.07 8.38
N ILE A 153 4.30 19.05 8.33
CA ILE A 153 5.26 19.34 9.40
C ILE A 153 4.92 20.71 10.00
N SER A 154 4.74 20.75 11.32
CA SER A 154 4.54 22.00 12.06
C SER A 154 5.87 22.72 12.26
N LEU A 155 5.87 24.02 11.98
CA LEU A 155 6.98 24.93 12.16
C LEU A 155 6.93 25.53 13.57
N PRO A 156 8.01 25.50 14.36
CA PRO A 156 8.08 26.24 15.62
C PRO A 156 7.77 27.73 15.44
N ALA A 157 7.13 28.35 16.43
CA ALA A 157 6.73 29.76 16.40
C ALA A 157 7.93 30.73 16.52
N ASP A 158 9.06 30.26 17.02
CA ASP A 158 10.32 31.00 17.22
C ASP A 158 11.30 30.85 16.05
N LEU A 159 10.88 30.22 14.95
CA LEU A 159 11.68 30.09 13.73
C LEU A 159 12.08 31.47 13.19
N LYS A 160 13.37 31.62 12.86
CA LYS A 160 13.88 32.82 12.22
C LYS A 160 13.51 32.82 10.74
N PRO A 161 13.35 33.99 10.11
CA PRO A 161 13.20 34.06 8.66
C PRO A 161 14.44 33.51 7.97
N GLY A 162 14.28 32.66 6.96
CA GLY A 162 15.39 31.94 6.34
C GLY A 162 14.97 30.89 5.32
N THR A 163 15.94 30.14 4.79
CA THR A 163 15.67 28.99 3.91
C THR A 163 15.87 27.71 4.70
N TYR A 164 14.86 26.85 4.68
CA TYR A 164 14.84 25.59 5.40
C TYR A 164 14.76 24.41 4.43
N GLU A 165 15.26 23.25 4.85
CA GLU A 165 15.20 22.01 4.10
C GLU A 165 14.33 20.99 4.83
N ILE A 166 13.46 20.30 4.10
CA ILE A 166 12.84 19.06 4.58
C ILE A 166 13.55 17.88 3.92
N LYS A 167 14.21 17.07 4.74
CA LYS A 167 14.84 15.82 4.34
C LYS A 167 13.94 14.66 4.72
N THR A 168 13.40 13.97 3.71
CA THR A 168 12.62 12.74 3.88
C THR A 168 13.50 11.52 3.63
N VAL A 169 13.59 10.65 4.62
CA VAL A 169 14.33 9.39 4.59
C VAL A 169 13.34 8.23 4.66
N MET A 170 13.33 7.39 3.63
CA MET A 170 12.62 6.12 3.61
C MET A 170 13.58 4.99 3.99
N SER A 171 13.26 4.28 5.06
CA SER A 171 13.98 3.10 5.51
C SER A 171 13.17 1.83 5.23
N HIS A 172 13.79 0.90 4.51
CA HIS A 172 13.22 -0.40 4.17
C HIS A 172 14.26 -1.52 4.33
N LYS A 173 13.82 -2.78 4.34
CA LYS A 173 14.70 -3.97 4.41
C LYS A 173 15.73 -4.03 3.28
N LEU A 174 15.41 -3.44 2.13
CA LEU A 174 16.27 -3.39 0.95
C LEU A 174 17.27 -2.23 0.95
N GLY A 175 17.17 -1.30 1.91
CA GLY A 175 18.04 -0.16 2.04
C GLY A 175 17.30 1.13 2.36
N THR A 176 18.03 2.24 2.32
CA THR A 176 17.52 3.58 2.59
C THR A 176 17.55 4.43 1.32
N LYS A 177 16.53 5.28 1.14
CA LYS A 177 16.49 6.31 0.10
C LYS A 177 16.13 7.63 0.75
N GLN A 178 16.64 8.73 0.21
CA GLN A 178 16.32 10.06 0.71
C GLN A 178 15.95 11.03 -0.41
N ARG A 179 15.11 12.01 -0.07
CA ARG A 179 14.73 13.15 -0.89
C ARG A 179 14.76 14.41 -0.04
N LYS A 180 15.12 15.52 -0.67
CA LYS A 180 15.25 16.83 -0.04
C LYS A 180 14.54 17.84 -0.90
N PHE A 181 13.90 18.81 -0.27
CA PHE A 181 13.41 20.02 -0.93
C PHE A 181 13.50 21.19 0.05
N THR A 182 13.54 22.40 -0.49
CA THR A 182 13.69 23.62 0.30
C THR A 182 12.44 24.48 0.23
N PHE A 183 12.27 25.33 1.24
CA PHE A 183 11.21 26.34 1.30
C PHE A 183 11.71 27.55 2.10
N ALA A 184 11.05 28.70 1.94
CA ALA A 184 11.38 29.92 2.65
C ALA A 184 10.44 30.12 3.84
N VAL A 185 11.01 30.42 5.01
CA VAL A 185 10.28 30.98 6.13
C VAL A 185 10.40 32.49 6.05
N LEU A 186 9.27 33.18 5.88
CA LEU A 186 9.20 34.62 5.79
C LEU A 186 9.10 35.23 7.19
N LYS A 187 9.51 36.49 7.32
CA LYS A 187 9.26 37.26 8.54
C LYS A 187 7.75 37.37 8.74
N ALA A 188 7.28 36.97 9.93
CA ALA A 188 5.90 37.24 10.31
C ALA A 188 5.65 38.74 10.14
N PRO A 189 4.56 39.14 9.46
CA PRO A 189 4.26 40.56 9.27
C PRO A 189 4.20 41.25 10.65
N GLU A 190 5.11 42.20 10.89
CA GLU A 190 5.16 43.00 12.14
C GLU A 190 3.84 43.75 12.39
N ASP A 191 3.06 43.96 11.33
CA ASP A 191 1.79 44.67 11.33
C ASP A 191 0.57 43.74 11.28
N ALA A 192 0.74 42.41 11.37
CA ALA A 192 -0.37 41.53 11.75
C ALA A 192 -0.57 41.56 13.27
N VAL A 193 -0.58 42.76 13.83
CA VAL A 193 -1.58 43.08 14.84
C VAL A 193 -2.89 42.78 14.12
N LEU A 194 -3.46 41.58 14.33
CA LEU A 194 -4.91 41.43 14.22
C LEU A 194 -5.43 42.72 14.83
N PRO A 195 -6.18 43.56 14.10
CA PRO A 195 -6.70 44.78 14.69
C PRO A 195 -7.29 44.31 16.02
N GLU A 196 -6.69 44.78 17.12
CA GLU A 196 -7.44 44.95 18.34
C GLU A 196 -8.54 45.88 17.86
N GLU A 197 -9.63 45.29 17.36
CA GLU A 197 -10.87 46.00 17.26
C GLU A 197 -11.10 46.41 18.70
N GLU A 198 -10.87 47.70 18.90
CA GLU A 198 -11.21 48.51 20.05
C GLU A 198 -12.74 48.47 20.20
N TYR A 199 -13.28 47.28 20.45
CA TYR A 199 -14.54 47.11 21.14
C TYR A 199 -14.22 47.33 22.61
N ALA A 200 -14.16 48.60 22.99
CA ALA A 200 -14.56 49.02 24.31
C ALA A 200 -16.07 48.79 24.43
N GLU A 201 -16.49 47.53 24.42
CA GLU A 201 -17.77 47.14 24.98
C GLU A 201 -17.52 46.80 26.44
N GLU A 202 -18.16 47.59 27.28
CA GLU A 202 -18.45 47.35 28.68
C GLU A 202 -19.00 45.92 28.79
N PHE A 203 -18.11 44.98 29.07
CA PHE A 203 -18.42 43.57 29.28
C PHE A 203 -19.16 43.49 30.62
N ILE A 204 -20.47 43.73 30.56
CA ILE A 204 -21.39 43.25 31.58
C ILE A 204 -21.23 41.74 31.55
N GLU A 205 -20.65 41.22 32.61
CA GLU A 205 -20.57 39.81 32.98
C GLU A 205 -22.00 39.30 33.28
N GLU A 206 -22.91 39.46 32.31
CA GLU A 206 -24.10 38.62 32.27
C GLU A 206 -23.62 37.30 31.71
N GLU A 207 -23.35 36.40 32.65
CA GLU A 207 -23.33 34.95 32.49
C GLU A 207 -24.57 34.55 31.67
N ILE A 208 -24.46 34.63 30.34
CA ILE A 208 -25.38 33.96 29.43
C ILE A 208 -25.09 32.48 29.64
N LEU A 209 -25.81 31.93 30.61
CA LEU A 209 -26.08 30.52 30.74
C LEU A 209 -26.85 30.13 29.46
N GLU A 210 -26.14 30.01 28.34
CA GLU A 210 -26.65 29.35 27.16
C GLU A 210 -27.03 27.95 27.65
N GLU A 211 -28.33 27.71 27.79
CA GLU A 211 -28.85 26.42 28.17
C GLU A 211 -28.34 25.44 27.13
N VAL A 212 -27.30 24.66 27.47
CA VAL A 212 -26.74 23.66 26.58
C VAL A 212 -27.82 22.59 26.43
N VAL A 213 -28.62 22.74 25.38
CA VAL A 213 -29.71 21.82 25.09
C VAL A 213 -29.12 20.56 24.49
N CYS A 214 -29.47 19.41 25.08
CA CYS A 214 -29.11 18.11 24.53
C CYS A 214 -29.69 17.96 23.12
N PRO A 215 -28.99 17.25 22.21
CA PRO A 215 -29.59 16.86 20.93
C PRO A 215 -30.88 16.07 21.16
N GLU A 216 -31.82 16.11 20.19
CA GLU A 216 -33.13 15.44 20.30
C GLU A 216 -33.03 13.93 20.63
N SER A 217 -31.92 13.31 20.26
CA SER A 217 -31.55 11.96 20.70
C SER A 217 -30.08 11.94 21.12
N CYS A 218 -29.82 11.31 22.27
CA CYS A 218 -28.48 10.98 22.75
C CYS A 218 -28.18 9.47 22.57
N ASP A 219 -29.04 8.76 21.87
CA ASP A 219 -28.88 7.33 21.58
C ASP A 219 -27.79 7.15 20.50
N ASP A 220 -26.67 6.50 20.84
CA ASP A 220 -25.64 6.11 19.85
C ASP A 220 -25.94 4.77 19.17
N PHE A 221 -27.14 4.23 19.43
CA PHE A 221 -27.65 2.95 18.97
C PHE A 221 -26.79 1.75 19.38
N ASN A 222 -25.85 1.95 20.30
CA ASN A 222 -25.00 0.89 20.79
C ASN A 222 -25.68 0.26 22.02
N PRO A 223 -26.13 -1.00 21.95
CA PRO A 223 -26.77 -1.65 23.08
C PRO A 223 -25.84 -1.83 24.29
N CYS A 224 -24.54 -1.63 24.11
CA CYS A 224 -23.51 -1.71 25.13
C CYS A 224 -23.13 -0.38 25.77
N THR A 225 -23.90 0.67 25.52
CA THR A 225 -23.74 1.97 26.17
C THR A 225 -25.03 2.36 26.87
N ALA A 226 -24.87 2.91 28.07
CA ALA A 226 -25.92 3.61 28.78
C ALA A 226 -25.81 5.09 28.41
N ASP A 227 -26.70 5.50 27.52
CA ASP A 227 -26.72 6.85 26.98
C ASP A 227 -27.45 7.80 27.93
N SER A 228 -26.81 8.92 28.21
CA SER A 228 -27.31 9.92 29.14
C SER A 228 -26.85 11.30 28.71
N CYS A 229 -27.73 12.30 28.80
CA CYS A 229 -27.31 13.67 28.61
C CYS A 229 -26.90 14.28 29.95
N GLU A 230 -25.62 14.61 30.09
CA GLU A 230 -25.06 15.26 31.27
C GLU A 230 -24.57 16.65 30.89
N LYS A 231 -25.25 17.70 31.39
CA LYS A 231 -24.91 19.12 31.14
C LYS A 231 -24.90 19.50 29.65
N GLY A 232 -25.88 18.99 28.90
CA GLY A 232 -26.01 19.26 27.47
C GLY A 232 -25.02 18.51 26.57
N LEU A 233 -24.15 17.68 27.18
CA LEU A 233 -23.27 16.77 26.46
C LEU A 233 -23.85 15.37 26.51
N CYS A 234 -23.86 14.71 25.36
CA CYS A 234 -24.25 13.32 25.28
C CYS A 234 -23.11 12.43 25.78
N VAL A 235 -23.40 11.58 26.76
CA VAL A 235 -22.44 10.70 27.45
C VAL A 235 -22.89 9.26 27.30
N HIS A 236 -22.03 8.45 26.67
CA HIS A 236 -22.25 7.03 26.39
C HIS A 236 -21.39 6.20 27.34
N LYS A 237 -21.97 5.71 28.45
CA LYS A 237 -21.20 4.94 29.45
C LYS A 237 -21.21 3.45 29.10
N PRO A 238 -20.04 2.78 28.96
CA PRO A 238 -20.01 1.37 28.62
C PRO A 238 -20.68 0.52 29.72
N ILE A 239 -21.56 -0.38 29.30
CA ILE A 239 -22.16 -1.43 30.13
C ILE A 239 -21.19 -2.61 30.14
N ILE A 240 -20.79 -3.08 31.32
CA ILE A 240 -19.88 -4.24 31.48
C ILE A 240 -20.43 -5.16 32.58
N PRO A 241 -20.71 -6.45 32.30
CA PRO A 241 -20.58 -7.10 31.00
C PRO A 241 -21.68 -6.65 30.01
N CYS A 242 -21.38 -6.58 28.71
CA CYS A 242 -22.37 -6.32 27.67
C CYS A 242 -22.46 -7.40 26.60
N CYS A 243 -23.70 -7.88 26.42
CA CYS A 243 -24.05 -8.76 25.33
C CYS A 243 -24.37 -7.99 24.04
N GLY A 244 -23.65 -8.31 22.98
CA GLY A 244 -23.83 -7.82 21.61
C GLY A 244 -22.61 -7.12 21.01
N ASN A 245 -21.49 -7.01 21.74
CA ASN A 245 -20.25 -6.37 21.26
C ASN A 245 -19.28 -7.35 20.58
N GLY A 246 -19.65 -8.62 20.47
CA GLY A 246 -18.84 -9.68 19.86
C GLY A 246 -17.70 -10.19 20.75
N ILE A 247 -17.63 -9.79 22.02
CA ILE A 247 -16.63 -10.21 23.00
C ILE A 247 -17.36 -10.94 24.11
N CYS A 248 -17.07 -12.23 24.31
CA CYS A 248 -17.63 -12.98 25.43
C CYS A 248 -16.91 -12.58 26.73
N GLU A 249 -17.51 -11.66 27.50
CA GLU A 249 -16.93 -11.08 28.71
C GLU A 249 -17.11 -11.95 29.96
N GLU A 250 -16.41 -11.62 31.06
CA GLU A 250 -16.53 -12.36 32.31
C GLU A 250 -17.94 -12.18 32.93
N GLY A 251 -18.66 -13.28 33.11
CA GLY A 251 -20.08 -13.29 33.52
C GLY A 251 -21.05 -13.55 32.38
N GLU A 252 -20.56 -13.56 31.14
CA GLU A 252 -21.31 -13.97 29.97
C GLU A 252 -21.11 -15.44 29.65
N SER A 253 -22.13 -16.03 29.04
CA SER A 253 -22.19 -17.43 28.68
C SER A 253 -23.09 -17.58 27.47
N ALA A 254 -22.99 -18.70 26.76
CA ALA A 254 -23.90 -18.99 25.65
C ALA A 254 -25.39 -19.04 26.05
N LEU A 255 -25.70 -19.08 27.36
CA LEU A 255 -27.08 -19.09 27.88
C LEU A 255 -27.66 -17.68 28.11
N ASN A 256 -26.86 -16.74 28.60
CA ASN A 256 -27.30 -15.35 28.87
C ASN A 256 -26.84 -14.34 27.80
N CYS A 257 -25.79 -14.67 27.06
CA CYS A 257 -25.33 -13.91 25.91
C CYS A 257 -24.98 -14.84 24.75
N ALA A 258 -26.00 -15.40 24.12
CA ALA A 258 -25.79 -16.28 22.98
C ALA A 258 -25.15 -15.54 21.79
N GLU A 259 -25.33 -14.23 21.67
CA GLU A 259 -24.83 -13.46 20.52
C GLU A 259 -23.30 -13.40 20.47
N ASP A 260 -22.66 -13.12 21.61
CA ASP A 260 -21.20 -13.00 21.68
C ASP A 260 -20.52 -14.31 22.07
N CYS A 261 -21.17 -15.11 22.91
CA CYS A 261 -20.60 -16.36 23.43
C CYS A 261 -21.02 -17.62 22.65
N SER A 262 -21.93 -17.52 21.66
CA SER A 262 -22.21 -18.65 20.75
C SER A 262 -21.43 -18.51 19.45
N LYS A 263 -20.91 -19.62 18.94
CA LYS A 263 -20.14 -19.71 17.69
C LYS A 263 -20.97 -19.49 16.40
N SER A 264 -21.87 -18.52 16.37
CA SER A 264 -22.64 -18.15 15.18
C SER A 264 -21.94 -16.99 14.44
N THR A 265 -20.77 -17.17 13.82
CA THR A 265 -20.52 -17.51 12.39
C THR A 265 -21.26 -16.70 11.30
N LYS A 266 -21.81 -15.52 11.57
CA LYS A 266 -22.01 -14.56 10.47
C LYS A 266 -20.72 -13.79 10.21
N THR A 267 -20.27 -13.80 8.97
CA THR A 267 -19.16 -12.97 8.52
C THR A 267 -19.57 -11.49 8.57
N PRO A 268 -18.61 -10.56 8.72
CA PRO A 268 -18.90 -9.12 8.63
C PRO A 268 -19.73 -8.74 7.40
N GLN A 269 -19.44 -9.37 6.25
CA GLN A 269 -20.15 -9.13 5.00
C GLN A 269 -21.62 -9.55 5.05
N GLU A 270 -21.95 -10.67 5.70
CA GLU A 270 -23.32 -11.14 5.85
C GLU A 270 -24.14 -10.22 6.76
N LEU A 271 -23.52 -9.69 7.82
CA LEU A 271 -24.16 -8.71 8.70
C LEU A 271 -24.42 -7.38 8.00
N ILE A 272 -23.44 -6.86 7.24
CA ILE A 272 -23.62 -5.64 6.42
C ILE A 272 -24.73 -5.85 5.39
N GLN A 273 -24.74 -7.00 4.71
CA GLN A 273 -25.78 -7.31 3.73
C GLN A 273 -27.17 -7.38 4.39
N GLN A 274 -27.26 -7.97 5.58
CA GLN A 274 -28.50 -8.02 6.35
C GLN A 274 -28.95 -6.60 6.77
N ALA A 275 -28.04 -5.77 7.27
CA ALA A 275 -28.34 -4.37 7.61
C ALA A 275 -28.91 -3.61 6.41
N ASN A 276 -28.28 -3.73 5.24
CA ASN A 276 -28.74 -3.09 4.00
C ASN A 276 -30.13 -3.55 3.56
N THR A 277 -30.50 -4.82 3.78
CA THR A 277 -31.86 -5.29 3.44
C THR A 277 -32.94 -4.67 4.32
N VAL A 278 -32.62 -4.34 5.57
CA VAL A 278 -33.54 -3.77 6.55
C VAL A 278 -33.54 -2.23 6.47
N ALA A 279 -32.44 -1.61 6.02
CA ALA A 279 -32.22 -0.17 6.02
C ALA A 279 -33.34 0.66 5.37
N LYS A 280 -33.99 0.15 4.32
CA LYS A 280 -35.07 0.87 3.63
C LYS A 280 -36.35 1.02 4.47
N THR A 281 -36.65 0.04 5.31
CA THR A 281 -37.89 0.01 6.09
C THR A 281 -37.65 0.43 7.54
N GLU A 282 -36.53 0.01 8.12
CA GLU A 282 -36.21 0.18 9.54
C GLU A 282 -34.71 0.55 9.68
N PRO A 283 -34.33 1.79 9.33
CA PRO A 283 -32.92 2.21 9.36
C PRO A 283 -32.29 2.18 10.75
N GLU A 284 -33.07 2.40 11.80
CA GLU A 284 -32.63 2.28 13.19
C GLU A 284 -32.32 0.82 13.54
N ALA A 285 -33.12 -0.13 13.05
CA ALA A 285 -32.83 -1.56 13.20
C ALA A 285 -31.61 -2.01 12.38
N ALA A 286 -31.40 -1.42 11.21
CA ALA A 286 -30.20 -1.65 10.42
C ALA A 286 -28.94 -1.08 11.10
N ALA A 287 -29.03 0.09 11.72
CA ALA A 287 -27.97 0.68 12.53
C ALA A 287 -27.56 -0.24 13.70
N MET A 288 -28.53 -0.83 14.41
CA MET A 288 -28.25 -1.82 15.46
C MET A 288 -27.50 -3.06 14.93
N LEU A 289 -27.75 -3.49 13.68
CA LEU A 289 -26.99 -4.59 13.07
C LEU A 289 -25.53 -4.21 12.79
N CYS A 290 -25.25 -2.96 12.45
CA CYS A 290 -23.89 -2.46 12.23
C CYS A 290 -23.07 -2.48 13.53
N ASN A 291 -23.69 -2.20 14.67
CA ASN A 291 -23.02 -2.24 15.97
C ASN A 291 -22.63 -3.66 16.42
N LYS A 292 -23.13 -4.72 15.76
CA LYS A 292 -22.69 -6.11 15.99
C LYS A 292 -21.34 -6.44 15.33
N LEU A 293 -20.76 -5.52 14.55
CA LEU A 293 -19.46 -5.71 13.91
C LEU A 293 -18.33 -5.36 14.87
N ILE A 294 -17.22 -6.09 14.77
CA ILE A 294 -16.11 -5.96 15.74
C ILE A 294 -15.06 -4.93 15.27
N ARG A 295 -14.77 -4.86 13.97
CA ARG A 295 -13.71 -3.99 13.45
C ARG A 295 -14.29 -2.63 13.09
N GLN A 296 -13.67 -1.55 13.58
CA GLN A 296 -14.14 -0.19 13.32
C GLN A 296 -14.36 0.11 11.83
N ASN A 297 -13.47 -0.34 10.96
CA ASN A 297 -13.61 -0.16 9.51
C ASN A 297 -14.86 -0.86 8.95
N ASP A 298 -15.25 -2.02 9.50
CA ASP A 298 -16.47 -2.71 9.07
C ASP A 298 -17.72 -1.99 9.60
N ILE A 299 -17.66 -1.48 10.85
CA ILE A 299 -18.74 -0.69 11.47
C ILE A 299 -19.00 0.58 10.65
N ASP A 300 -17.96 1.37 10.39
CA ASP A 300 -18.03 2.61 9.62
C ASP A 300 -18.56 2.36 8.19
N LEU A 301 -18.09 1.29 7.54
CA LEU A 301 -18.57 0.87 6.22
C LEU A 301 -20.06 0.50 6.28
N CYS A 302 -20.48 -0.26 7.30
CA CYS A 302 -21.87 -0.65 7.48
C CYS A 302 -22.79 0.57 7.62
N PHE A 303 -22.45 1.51 8.49
CA PHE A 303 -23.23 2.73 8.67
C PHE A 303 -23.31 3.57 7.40
N SER A 304 -22.22 3.69 6.64
CA SER A 304 -22.22 4.39 5.36
C SER A 304 -23.20 3.75 4.36
N GLU A 305 -23.18 2.42 4.24
CA GLU A 305 -24.07 1.68 3.34
C GLU A 305 -25.55 1.74 3.78
N VAL A 306 -25.80 1.69 5.10
CA VAL A 306 -27.14 1.84 5.67
C VAL A 306 -27.67 3.25 5.40
N ALA A 307 -26.87 4.29 5.67
CA ALA A 307 -27.24 5.69 5.44
C ALA A 307 -27.66 5.90 3.98
N LYS A 308 -26.81 5.45 3.05
CA LYS A 308 -27.05 5.51 1.60
C LYS A 308 -28.33 4.77 1.20
N THR A 309 -28.48 3.54 1.68
CA THR A 309 -29.62 2.69 1.31
C THR A 309 -30.94 3.22 1.85
N SER A 310 -30.93 3.80 3.06
CA SER A 310 -32.12 4.37 3.69
C SER A 310 -32.42 5.80 3.25
N GLY A 311 -31.46 6.49 2.62
CA GLY A 311 -31.56 7.91 2.29
C GLY A 311 -31.60 8.82 3.52
N LYS A 312 -31.04 8.40 4.66
CA LYS A 312 -31.02 9.18 5.91
C LYS A 312 -29.60 9.60 6.29
N SER A 313 -29.25 10.87 6.06
CA SER A 313 -27.91 11.40 6.35
C SER A 313 -27.55 11.41 7.83
N ILE A 314 -28.54 11.40 8.73
CA ILE A 314 -28.33 11.32 10.18
C ILE A 314 -27.56 10.06 10.60
N ILE A 315 -27.68 8.96 9.84
CA ILE A 315 -26.97 7.70 10.16
C ILE A 315 -25.45 7.86 10.03
N CYS A 316 -24.97 8.80 9.20
CA CYS A 316 -23.53 9.11 9.11
C CYS A 316 -22.96 9.63 10.44
N GLU A 317 -23.79 10.09 11.39
CA GLU A 317 -23.34 10.55 12.72
C GLU A 317 -22.73 9.41 13.55
N ASN A 318 -23.12 8.17 13.29
CA ASN A 318 -22.62 6.97 13.99
C ASN A 318 -21.24 6.49 13.49
N ILE A 319 -20.73 7.07 12.39
CA ILE A 319 -19.39 6.73 11.87
C ILE A 319 -18.32 7.38 12.76
N GLN A 320 -17.37 6.60 13.27
CA GLN A 320 -16.34 7.10 14.18
C GLN A 320 -15.16 7.73 13.43
N THR A 321 -14.71 7.12 12.34
CA THR A 321 -13.58 7.67 11.58
C THR A 321 -14.01 8.91 10.80
N GLN A 322 -13.40 10.06 11.10
CA GLN A 322 -13.78 11.35 10.51
C GLN A 322 -13.77 11.33 8.97
N ASP A 323 -12.75 10.72 8.36
CA ASP A 323 -12.66 10.63 6.90
C ASP A 323 -13.81 9.82 6.28
N SER A 324 -14.22 8.72 6.91
CA SER A 324 -15.38 7.91 6.48
C SER A 324 -16.69 8.68 6.69
N LYS A 325 -16.81 9.40 7.81
CA LYS A 325 -17.98 10.21 8.15
C LYS A 325 -18.19 11.35 7.15
N ASP A 326 -17.13 12.09 6.84
CA ASP A 326 -17.16 13.16 5.84
C ASP A 326 -17.48 12.61 4.44
N SER A 327 -16.96 11.43 4.10
CA SER A 327 -17.26 10.75 2.84
C SER A 327 -18.73 10.31 2.74
N CYS A 328 -19.30 9.81 3.84
CA CYS A 328 -20.72 9.46 3.93
C CYS A 328 -21.61 10.68 3.64
N TYR A 329 -21.35 11.83 4.29
CA TYR A 329 -22.08 13.07 4.03
C TYR A 329 -21.94 13.58 2.59
N MET A 330 -20.77 13.41 1.99
CA MET A 330 -20.56 13.80 0.59
C MET A 330 -21.45 13.03 -0.38
N GLU A 331 -21.83 11.78 -0.11
CA GLU A 331 -22.78 11.05 -0.97
C GLU A 331 -24.14 11.76 -1.02
N PHE A 332 -24.64 12.21 0.12
CA PHE A 332 -25.91 12.96 0.21
C PHE A 332 -25.84 14.32 -0.49
N ALA A 333 -24.71 15.01 -0.39
CA ALA A 333 -24.51 16.27 -1.09
C ALA A 333 -24.50 16.09 -2.62
N ILE A 334 -24.00 14.96 -3.12
CA ILE A 334 -24.05 14.61 -4.55
C ILE A 334 -25.50 14.37 -4.98
N ASP A 335 -26.31 13.74 -4.13
CA ASP A 335 -27.75 13.51 -4.36
C ASP A 335 -28.62 14.77 -4.13
N GLY A 336 -28.00 15.89 -3.74
CA GLY A 336 -28.63 17.20 -3.66
C GLY A 336 -29.04 17.65 -2.25
N ASP A 337 -28.80 16.83 -1.22
CA ASP A 337 -28.98 17.23 0.17
C ASP A 337 -27.76 18.03 0.64
N TYR A 338 -27.76 19.34 0.38
CA TYR A 338 -26.68 20.24 0.78
C TYR A 338 -26.74 20.70 2.25
N ALA A 339 -27.73 20.24 3.04
CA ALA A 339 -27.79 20.56 4.47
C ALA A 339 -26.63 19.90 5.24
N VAL A 340 -26.12 18.78 4.71
CA VAL A 340 -25.00 18.04 5.28
C VAL A 340 -23.64 18.74 5.14
N CYS A 341 -23.51 19.75 4.26
CA CYS A 341 -22.21 20.39 3.99
C CYS A 341 -21.56 21.04 5.23
N SER A 342 -22.37 21.50 6.20
CA SER A 342 -21.87 22.06 7.47
C SER A 342 -21.37 21.00 8.44
N LYS A 343 -21.77 19.73 8.25
CA LYS A 343 -21.35 18.60 9.09
C LYS A 343 -20.00 18.01 8.66
N ILE A 344 -19.48 18.41 7.49
CA ILE A 344 -18.21 17.92 6.94
C ILE A 344 -17.05 18.73 7.55
N LEU A 345 -16.15 18.06 8.28
CA LEU A 345 -15.01 18.72 8.94
C LEU A 345 -13.78 18.84 8.02
N ASN A 346 -13.58 17.89 7.10
CA ASN A 346 -12.51 17.98 6.11
C ASN A 346 -12.71 19.21 5.21
N ASN A 347 -11.80 20.18 5.33
CA ASN A 347 -11.86 21.47 4.63
C ASN A 347 -11.97 21.32 3.10
N TYR A 348 -11.30 20.32 2.51
CA TYR A 348 -11.35 20.09 1.07
C TYR A 348 -12.74 19.57 0.63
N LEU A 349 -13.28 18.59 1.34
CA LEU A 349 -14.61 18.04 1.05
C LEU A 349 -15.72 19.07 1.33
N SER A 350 -15.63 19.82 2.43
CA SER A 350 -16.57 20.90 2.75
C SER A 350 -16.61 21.98 1.66
N LYS A 351 -15.45 22.43 1.15
CA LYS A 351 -15.38 23.36 0.01
C LYS A 351 -15.96 22.77 -1.27
N SER A 352 -15.74 21.48 -1.52
CA SER A 352 -16.30 20.77 -2.66
C SER A 352 -17.83 20.69 -2.57
N CYS A 353 -18.37 20.32 -1.40
CA CYS A 353 -19.79 20.30 -1.10
C CYS A 353 -20.46 21.66 -1.35
N ASN A 354 -19.88 22.74 -0.82
CA ASN A 354 -20.39 24.10 -1.01
C ASN A 354 -20.28 24.59 -2.46
N SER A 355 -19.37 24.04 -3.25
CA SER A 355 -19.26 24.34 -4.68
C SER A 355 -20.34 23.62 -5.48
N LEU A 356 -20.67 22.37 -5.12
CA LEU A 356 -21.81 21.64 -5.68
C LEU A 356 -23.13 22.36 -5.38
N LYS A 357 -23.33 22.82 -4.13
CA LYS A 357 -24.50 23.61 -3.71
C LYS A 357 -24.71 24.87 -4.56
N ARG A 358 -23.63 25.62 -4.84
CA ARG A 358 -23.70 26.82 -5.69
C ARG A 358 -24.02 26.47 -7.14
N SER A 359 -23.44 25.39 -7.65
CA SER A 359 -23.64 24.94 -9.02
C SER A 359 -25.08 24.47 -9.26
N SER A 360 -25.68 23.74 -8.32
CA SER A 360 -27.08 23.31 -8.42
C SER A 360 -28.07 24.49 -8.34
N ALA A 361 -27.79 25.50 -7.51
CA ALA A 361 -28.57 26.73 -7.45
C ALA A 361 -28.56 27.50 -8.78
N MET A 362 -27.39 27.62 -9.42
CA MET A 362 -27.26 28.26 -10.74
C MET A 362 -28.03 27.47 -11.82
N LEU A 363 -27.98 26.14 -11.80
CA LEU A 363 -28.73 25.30 -12.73
C LEU A 363 -30.25 25.44 -12.54
N ALA A 364 -30.73 25.56 -11.29
CA ALA A 364 -32.14 25.78 -11.01
C ALA A 364 -32.62 27.15 -11.53
N GLN A 365 -31.83 28.21 -11.31
CA GLN A 365 -32.11 29.54 -11.83
C GLN A 365 -32.17 29.55 -13.37
N ALA A 366 -31.21 28.90 -14.03
CA ALA A 366 -31.18 28.80 -15.49
C ALA A 366 -32.40 28.06 -16.06
N LYS A 367 -32.87 27.00 -15.39
CA LYS A 367 -34.10 26.28 -15.77
C LYS A 367 -35.35 27.15 -15.64
N GLY A 368 -35.47 27.91 -14.56
CA GLY A 368 -36.60 28.83 -14.36
C GLY A 368 -36.69 29.87 -15.48
N LEU A 369 -35.57 30.50 -15.83
CA LEU A 369 -35.50 31.44 -16.96
C LEU A 369 -35.92 30.78 -18.28
N ALA A 370 -35.45 29.55 -18.55
CA ALA A 370 -35.81 28.83 -19.76
C ALA A 370 -37.30 28.48 -19.86
N GLU A 371 -37.99 28.30 -18.73
CA GLU A 371 -39.44 28.07 -18.70
C GLU A 371 -40.23 29.37 -18.90
N GLU A 372 -39.77 30.50 -18.34
CA GLU A 372 -40.37 31.82 -18.58
C GLU A 372 -40.31 32.21 -20.06
N PHE A 373 -39.19 31.97 -20.74
CA PHE A 373 -39.07 32.23 -22.19
C PHE A 373 -40.02 31.39 -23.04
N LYS A 374 -40.45 30.21 -22.58
CA LYS A 374 -41.43 29.38 -23.31
C LYS A 374 -42.88 29.90 -23.18
N GLN A 375 -43.16 30.77 -22.22
CA GLN A 375 -44.51 31.27 -21.95
C GLN A 375 -44.82 32.62 -22.59
N GLN A 376 -43.86 33.26 -23.26
CA GLN A 376 -44.13 34.49 -24.02
C GLN A 376 -44.90 34.15 -25.31
N PRO A 377 -46.14 34.63 -25.48
CA PRO A 377 -46.90 34.42 -26.72
C PRO A 377 -46.26 35.17 -27.88
N GLU A 378 -46.24 34.52 -29.06
CA GLU A 378 -45.71 35.05 -30.32
C GLU A 378 -46.29 36.39 -30.75
#